data_AF-A0A838UKR3-F1
#
_entry.id   AF-A0A838UKR3-F1
#
_cell.length_a   1.000
_cell.length_b   1.000
_cell.length_c   1.000
_cell.angle_alpha   90.00
_cell.angle_beta   90.00
_cell.angle_gamma   90.00
#
_symmetry.space_group_name_H-M   'P 1'
#
loop_
_entity.id
_entity.type
_entity.pdbx_description
1 polymer ?
#
loop_
_entity_poly.entity_id
_entity_poly.type
_entity_poly.pdbx_seq_one_letter_code
_entity_poly.pdbx_strand_id
1 'polypeptide(L)'
;SQSFSRGLDGAYSFRSTCDMGDGGTATSSGTLTGDFASRYKVHSESDITGARYGPMNGHHVTDIEAVWAGPCPAGMEAGDMEMGPGIKVNINKLSEAAAAMGGKGP
;
A
#
# COMPACT_ATOMS: atom_id res chain seq x y z
N SER A 1 10.88 12.76 -0.64
CA SER A 1 12.12 11.98 -0.38
C SER A 1 11.72 10.63 0.19
N GLN A 2 12.54 9.60 0.02
CA GLN A 2 12.24 8.25 0.52
C GLN A 2 13.49 7.65 1.15
N SER A 3 13.34 6.96 2.27
CA SER A 3 14.41 6.19 2.91
C SER A 3 13.88 4.84 3.39
N PHE A 4 14.77 3.85 3.35
CA PHE A 4 14.50 2.49 3.77
C PHE A 4 15.74 1.95 4.48
N SER A 5 15.57 1.35 5.65
CA SER A 5 16.66 0.76 6.42
C SER A 5 16.23 -0.57 7.01
N ARG A 6 17.22 -1.47 7.19
CA ARG A 6 17.03 -2.76 7.85
C ARG A 6 17.72 -2.74 9.22
N GLY A 7 16.97 -3.05 10.26
CA GLY A 7 17.47 -3.24 11.61
C GLY A 7 18.21 -4.56 11.79
N LEU A 8 19.03 -4.65 12.84
CA LEU A 8 19.74 -5.88 13.20
C LEU A 8 18.80 -7.00 13.65
N ASP A 9 17.62 -6.63 14.11
CA ASP A 9 16.49 -7.50 14.44
C ASP A 9 15.75 -8.04 13.21
N GLY A 10 16.16 -7.63 12.00
CA GLY A 10 15.55 -8.03 10.74
C GLY A 10 14.31 -7.22 10.36
N ALA A 11 13.87 -6.29 11.22
CA ALA A 11 12.80 -5.36 10.89
C ALA A 11 13.25 -4.37 9.81
N TYR A 12 12.30 -3.84 9.06
CA TYR A 12 12.57 -2.75 8.14
C TYR A 12 11.84 -1.48 8.60
N SER A 13 12.51 -0.35 8.48
CA SER A 13 11.93 0.96 8.73
C SER A 13 11.91 1.76 7.44
N PHE A 14 10.82 2.47 7.20
CA PHE A 14 10.68 3.34 6.04
C PHE A 14 10.20 4.73 6.44
N ARG A 15 10.57 5.71 5.62
CA ARG A 15 10.02 7.06 5.67
C ARG A 15 9.89 7.59 4.26
N SER A 16 8.77 8.24 3.97
CA SER A 16 8.51 8.83 2.66
C SER A 16 7.75 10.13 2.80
N THR A 17 8.12 11.12 2.00
CA THR A 17 7.27 12.29 1.72
C THR A 17 6.94 12.27 0.24
N CYS A 18 5.64 12.22 -0.06
CA CYS A 18 5.07 12.19 -1.40
C CYS A 18 4.15 13.40 -1.60
N ASP A 19 4.32 14.10 -2.71
CA ASP A 19 3.39 15.11 -3.19
C ASP A 19 2.39 14.43 -4.13
N MET A 20 1.13 14.34 -3.70
CA MET A 20 0.04 13.69 -4.42
C MET A 20 -0.80 14.68 -5.25
N GLY A 21 -0.32 15.90 -5.48
CA GLY A 21 -1.05 16.94 -6.19
C GLY A 21 -2.32 17.35 -5.43
N ASP A 22 -3.49 17.18 -6.05
CA ASP A 22 -4.81 17.47 -5.43
C ASP A 22 -5.06 16.65 -4.14
N GLY A 23 -4.35 15.53 -3.97
CA GLY A 23 -4.37 14.71 -2.75
C GLY A 23 -3.55 15.27 -1.59
N GLY A 24 -2.80 16.35 -1.80
CA GLY A 24 -1.94 16.98 -0.79
C GLY A 24 -0.56 16.32 -0.65
N THR A 25 0.21 16.79 0.32
CA THR A 25 1.49 16.19 0.70
C THR A 25 1.28 15.17 1.82
N ALA A 26 1.67 13.92 1.56
CA ALA A 26 1.69 12.84 2.54
C ALA A 26 3.11 12.63 3.06
N THR A 27 3.30 12.70 4.37
CA THR A 27 4.53 12.28 5.03
C THR A 27 4.24 11.04 5.85
N SER A 28 4.91 9.94 5.54
CA SER A 28 4.67 8.64 6.14
C SER A 28 5.95 8.08 6.75
N SER A 29 5.79 7.34 7.85
CA SER A 29 6.83 6.47 8.38
C SER A 29 6.22 5.19 8.91
N GLY A 30 6.99 4.12 8.86
CA GLY A 30 6.49 2.84 9.33
C GLY A 30 7.56 1.80 9.49
N THR A 31 7.12 0.65 9.97
CA THR A 31 7.95 -0.52 10.21
C THR A 31 7.31 -1.77 9.62
N LEU A 32 8.15 -2.67 9.12
CA LEU A 32 7.79 -4.00 8.68
C LEU A 32 8.48 -5.00 9.59
N THR A 33 7.71 -5.90 10.19
CA THR A 33 8.18 -6.88 11.17
C THR A 33 7.60 -8.26 10.90
N GLY A 34 8.31 -9.31 11.31
CA GLY A 34 7.90 -10.70 11.12
C GLY A 34 8.71 -11.43 10.05
N ASP A 35 8.14 -12.52 9.55
CA ASP A 35 8.76 -13.34 8.50
C ASP A 35 8.14 -13.00 7.15
N PHE A 36 8.94 -12.38 6.28
CA PHE A 36 8.52 -11.97 4.94
C PHE A 36 8.18 -13.15 4.01
N ALA A 37 8.53 -14.40 4.36
CA ALA A 37 8.15 -15.57 3.59
C ALA A 37 6.77 -16.14 3.98
N SER A 38 6.25 -15.85 5.18
CA SER A 38 5.07 -16.56 5.71
C SER A 38 4.05 -15.65 6.40
N ARG A 39 4.50 -14.71 7.24
CA ARG A 39 3.63 -13.76 7.94
C ARG A 39 4.40 -12.54 8.41
N TYR A 40 4.01 -11.38 7.93
CA TYR A 40 4.59 -10.10 8.34
C TYR A 40 3.52 -9.06 8.60
N LYS A 41 3.88 -8.07 9.41
CA LYS A 41 3.05 -6.91 9.73
C LYS A 41 3.73 -5.66 9.22
N VAL A 42 2.91 -4.76 8.68
CA VAL A 42 3.30 -3.40 8.35
C VAL A 42 2.51 -2.47 9.25
N HIS A 43 3.22 -1.64 10.00
CA HIS A 43 2.64 -0.52 10.71
C HIS A 43 3.09 0.76 10.03
N SER A 44 2.15 1.61 9.65
CA SER A 44 2.44 2.89 8.99
C SER A 44 1.62 4.00 9.62
N GLU A 45 2.30 5.09 9.91
CA GLU A 45 1.68 6.36 10.28
C GLU A 45 1.91 7.36 9.15
N SER A 46 0.90 8.14 8.81
CA SER A 46 0.99 9.16 7.76
C SER A 46 0.21 10.41 8.10
N ASP A 47 0.84 11.56 7.87
CA ASP A 47 0.19 12.86 7.96
C ASP A 47 -0.02 13.42 6.56
N ILE A 48 -1.27 13.73 6.23
CA ILE A 48 -1.68 14.31 4.95
C ILE A 48 -2.07 15.77 5.16
N THR A 49 -1.51 16.66 4.35
CA THR A 49 -1.78 18.11 4.40
C THR A 49 -2.02 18.67 3.00
N GLY A 50 -2.89 19.68 2.88
CA GLY A 50 -3.16 20.36 1.61
C GLY A 50 -4.05 19.56 0.63
N ALA A 51 -4.70 18.49 1.09
CA ALA A 51 -5.63 17.75 0.24
C ALA A 51 -6.90 18.57 -0.04
N ARG A 52 -7.34 18.60 -1.30
CA ARG A 52 -8.57 19.29 -1.73
C ARG A 52 -9.82 18.72 -1.07
N TYR A 53 -9.86 17.41 -0.88
CA TYR A 53 -10.91 16.75 -0.12
C TYR A 53 -10.55 16.81 1.37
N GLY A 54 -11.17 17.76 2.08
CA GLY A 54 -10.91 18.05 3.49
C GLY A 54 -10.71 16.82 4.40
N PRO A 55 -11.59 15.80 4.33
CA PRO A 55 -11.49 14.59 5.14
C PRO A 55 -10.23 13.73 4.94
N MET A 56 -9.46 13.93 3.87
CA MET A 56 -8.16 13.25 3.70
C MET A 56 -7.07 13.87 4.56
N ASN A 57 -7.20 15.12 4.97
CA ASN A 57 -6.18 15.76 5.78
C ASN A 57 -6.19 15.20 7.20
N GLY A 58 -5.02 15.19 7.84
CA GLY A 58 -4.84 14.73 9.20
C GLY A 58 -3.93 13.52 9.31
N HIS A 59 -3.96 12.92 10.50
CA HIS A 59 -3.13 11.78 10.87
C HIS A 59 -3.87 10.47 10.60
N HIS A 60 -3.21 9.55 9.91
CA HIS A 60 -3.73 8.24 9.55
C HIS A 60 -2.80 7.16 10.03
N VAL A 61 -3.37 6.14 10.65
CA VAL A 61 -2.64 4.94 11.07
C VAL A 61 -3.17 3.77 10.26
N THR A 62 -2.26 3.02 9.64
CA THR A 62 -2.57 1.84 8.85
C THR A 62 -1.76 0.67 9.34
N ASP A 63 -2.46 -0.37 9.78
CA ASP A 63 -1.88 -1.67 10.13
C ASP A 63 -2.29 -2.69 9.07
N ILE A 64 -1.30 -3.35 8.47
CA ILE A 64 -1.50 -4.41 7.48
C ILE A 64 -0.88 -5.68 8.01
N GLU A 65 -1.68 -6.74 8.07
CA GLU A 65 -1.19 -8.09 8.33
C GLU A 65 -1.23 -8.91 7.04
N ALA A 66 -0.07 -9.37 6.61
CA ALA A 66 0.08 -10.24 5.46
C ALA A 66 0.37 -11.66 5.95
N VAL A 67 -0.42 -12.62 5.46
CA VAL A 67 -0.27 -14.04 5.75
C VAL A 67 -0.25 -14.80 4.44
N TRP A 68 0.73 -15.69 4.28
CA TRP A 68 0.77 -16.60 3.15
C TRP A 68 -0.39 -17.61 3.27
N ALA A 69 -1.38 -17.47 2.40
CA ALA A 69 -2.60 -18.28 2.41
C ALA A 69 -2.43 -19.64 1.71
N GLY A 70 -1.24 -19.93 1.17
CA GLY A 70 -1.00 -21.08 0.30
C GLY A 70 -0.76 -20.69 -1.16
N PRO A 71 -0.64 -21.68 -2.06
CA PRO A 71 -0.64 -21.43 -3.50
C PRO A 71 -1.95 -20.77 -3.95
N CYS A 72 -1.89 -20.01 -5.04
CA CYS A 72 -3.07 -19.34 -5.60
C CYS A 72 -4.17 -20.37 -5.94
N PRO A 73 -5.45 -20.09 -5.63
CA PRO A 73 -6.57 -20.92 -6.05
C PRO A 73 -6.56 -21.15 -7.57
N ALA A 74 -7.08 -22.30 -8.00
CA ALA A 74 -7.24 -22.60 -9.42
C ALA A 74 -8.07 -21.49 -10.11
N GLY A 75 -7.57 -20.99 -11.24
CA GLY A 75 -8.23 -19.92 -12.00
C GLY A 75 -7.94 -18.49 -11.52
N MET A 76 -7.01 -18.32 -10.57
CA MET A 76 -6.41 -17.01 -10.24
C MET A 76 -5.14 -16.79 -11.06
N GLU A 77 -5.10 -15.70 -11.81
CA GLU A 77 -3.91 -15.24 -12.54
C GLU A 77 -3.17 -14.17 -11.75
N ALA A 78 -1.94 -13.84 -12.15
CA ALA A 78 -1.19 -12.75 -11.53
C ALA A 78 -1.96 -11.42 -11.64
N GLY A 79 -2.15 -10.75 -10.51
CA GLY A 79 -2.93 -9.53 -10.40
C GLY A 79 -4.41 -9.74 -10.10
N ASP A 80 -4.92 -10.98 -10.12
CA ASP A 80 -6.30 -11.24 -9.68
C ASP A 80 -6.41 -11.01 -8.16
N MET A 81 -7.43 -10.25 -7.76
CA MET A 81 -7.83 -9.99 -6.38
C MET A 81 -9.33 -10.24 -6.25
N GLU A 82 -9.74 -10.79 -5.12
CA GLU A 82 -11.15 -10.85 -4.74
C GLU A 82 -11.47 -9.65 -3.84
N MET A 83 -12.26 -8.69 -4.33
CA MET A 83 -12.63 -7.47 -3.58
C MET A 83 -13.90 -7.65 -2.74
N GLY A 84 -14.48 -8.84 -2.77
CA GLY A 84 -15.71 -9.23 -2.08
C GLY A 84 -16.23 -10.54 -2.67
N PRO A 85 -17.21 -11.20 -2.03
CA PRO A 85 -17.65 -12.52 -2.42
C PRO A 85 -18.00 -12.62 -3.91
N GLY A 86 -17.22 -13.40 -4.67
CA GLY A 86 -17.45 -13.62 -6.11
C GLY A 86 -17.07 -12.46 -7.03
N ILE A 87 -16.50 -11.37 -6.50
CA ILE A 87 -16.03 -10.22 -7.29
C ILE A 87 -14.53 -10.37 -7.49
N LYS A 88 -14.16 -10.96 -8.63
CA LYS A 88 -12.78 -11.05 -9.08
C LYS A 88 -12.43 -9.85 -9.96
N VAL A 89 -11.38 -9.13 -9.60
CA VAL A 89 -10.80 -8.03 -10.38
C VAL A 89 -9.34 -8.33 -10.67
N ASN A 90 -8.82 -7.88 -11.80
CA ASN A 90 -7.38 -7.94 -12.05
C ASN A 90 -6.78 -6.53 -11.91
N ILE A 91 -5.94 -6.31 -10.89
CA ILE A 91 -5.38 -4.99 -10.59
C ILE A 91 -4.48 -4.47 -11.69
N ASN A 92 -3.81 -5.35 -12.44
CA ASN A 92 -2.94 -4.93 -13.55
C ASN A 92 -3.77 -4.35 -14.69
N LYS A 93 -4.93 -4.96 -14.99
CA LYS A 93 -5.86 -4.42 -15.98
C LYS A 93 -6.50 -3.11 -15.51
N LEU A 94 -6.74 -2.98 -14.21
CA LEU A 94 -7.29 -1.74 -13.62
C LEU A 94 -6.25 -0.61 -13.64
N SER A 95 -4.99 -0.89 -13.35
CA SER A 95 -3.91 0.11 -13.38
C SER A 95 -3.61 0.58 -14.80
N GLU A 96 -3.65 -0.33 -15.78
CA GLU A 96 -3.58 0.02 -17.21
C GLU A 96 -4.72 0.97 -17.62
N ALA A 97 -5.95 0.67 -17.20
CA ALA A 97 -7.11 1.53 -17.47
C ALA A 97 -6.99 2.90 -16.76
N ALA A 98 -6.52 2.92 -15.51
CA ALA A 98 -6.31 4.17 -14.77
C ALA A 98 -5.22 5.04 -15.41
N ALA A 99 -4.11 4.43 -15.83
CA ALA A 99 -3.02 5.10 -16.55
C ALA A 99 -3.50 5.67 -17.89
N ALA A 100 -4.32 4.93 -18.64
CA ALA A 100 -4.91 5.37 -19.89
C ALA A 100 -5.88 6.56 -19.71
N MET A 101 -6.48 6.71 -18.54
CA MET A 101 -7.38 7.80 -18.17
C MET A 101 -6.66 8.99 -17.50
N GLY A 102 -5.32 9.02 -17.53
CA GLY A 102 -4.51 10.10 -16.93
C GLY A 102 -4.42 10.05 -15.41
N GLY A 103 -4.93 8.98 -14.78
CA GLY A 103 -4.69 8.68 -13.38
C GLY A 103 -3.24 8.26 -13.22
N LYS A 104 -2.44 9.12 -12.60
CA LYS A 104 -1.09 8.77 -12.16
C LYS A 104 -1.24 7.66 -11.12
N GLY A 105 -1.09 6.41 -11.56
CA GLY A 105 -0.99 5.25 -10.69
C GLY A 105 0.16 5.41 -9.69
N PRO A 106 0.16 4.59 -8.62
CA PRO A 106 1.03 4.78 -7.45
C PRO A 106 2.52 4.93 -7.78
#